data_AF-A0A3D4DP08-F1
#
_entry.id   AF-A0A3D4DP08-F1
#
_cell.length_a   1.000
_cell.length_b   1.000
_cell.length_c   1.000
_cell.angle_alpha   90.00
_cell.angle_beta   90.00
_cell.angle_gamma   90.00
#
_symmetry.space_group_name_H-M   'P 1'
#
loop_
_entity.id
_entity.type
_entity.pdbx_description
1 polymer ?
#
loop_
_entity_poly.entity_id
_entity_poly.type
_entity_poly.pdbx_seq_one_letter_code
_entity_poly.pdbx_strand_id
1 'polypeptide(L)'
;MWRIRTHRMGIDQGSRVLFSDFEHDGEMWSGEGDREVRVWVEFSEPFQTPPAISVSLSMWDMDHSTNPRMDISAEEATENGFHLVFRTWDDTRVARVRADWTAIGEVPHEDDWDLSE
;
A
#
# COMPACT_ATOMS: atom_id res chain seq x y z
N MET A 1 -8.67 12.01 -14.83
CA MET A 1 -9.97 11.49 -14.33
C MET A 1 -10.13 10.08 -14.84
N TRP A 2 -10.28 9.11 -13.94
CA TRP A 2 -10.44 7.70 -14.31
C TRP A 2 -11.92 7.36 -14.49
N ARG A 3 -12.23 6.45 -15.44
CA ARG A 3 -13.60 6.06 -15.79
C ARG A 3 -13.69 4.55 -15.77
N ILE A 4 -14.66 4.01 -15.04
CA ILE A 4 -14.89 2.57 -14.88
C ILE A 4 -16.28 2.24 -15.43
N ARG A 5 -16.38 1.13 -16.17
CA ARG A 5 -17.67 0.53 -16.52
C ARG A 5 -18.24 -0.16 -15.27
N THR A 6 -19.36 0.35 -14.76
CA THR A 6 -19.90 -0.07 -13.46
C THR A 6 -20.20 -1.57 -13.35
N HIS A 7 -20.56 -2.24 -14.45
CA HIS A 7 -20.85 -3.68 -14.44
C HIS A 7 -19.60 -4.58 -14.34
N ARG A 8 -18.38 -4.01 -14.38
CA ARG A 8 -17.10 -4.72 -14.19
C ARG A 8 -16.34 -4.23 -12.97
N MET A 9 -16.96 -3.44 -12.10
CA MET A 9 -16.27 -2.84 -10.97
C MET A 9 -15.94 -3.90 -9.91
N GLY A 10 -14.66 -4.18 -9.73
CA GLY A 10 -14.09 -4.87 -8.59
C GLY A 10 -13.58 -3.89 -7.54
N ILE A 11 -13.68 -4.29 -6.28
CA ILE A 11 -13.08 -3.59 -5.15
C ILE A 11 -12.34 -4.62 -4.32
N ASP A 12 -11.04 -4.42 -4.14
CA ASP A 12 -10.24 -5.19 -3.21
C ASP A 12 -9.70 -4.25 -2.11
N GLN A 13 -9.52 -4.77 -0.92
CA GLN A 13 -9.09 -3.99 0.23
C GLN A 13 -8.38 -4.86 1.26
N GLY A 14 -7.47 -4.25 1.99
CA GLY A 14 -6.74 -4.98 3.02
C GLY A 14 -6.05 -4.06 4.02
N SER A 15 -5.44 -4.70 5.00
CA SER A 15 -4.65 -4.04 6.04
C SER A 15 -3.33 -4.79 6.23
N ARG A 16 -2.25 -4.05 6.39
CA ARG A 16 -0.91 -4.60 6.52
C ARG A 16 -0.11 -3.88 7.59
N VAL A 17 0.39 -4.63 8.58
CA VAL A 17 1.47 -4.15 9.45
C VAL A 17 2.75 -4.18 8.62
N LEU A 18 3.38 -3.01 8.44
CA LEU A 18 4.57 -2.88 7.60
C LEU A 18 5.83 -3.31 8.34
N PHE A 19 5.94 -2.90 9.61
CA PHE A 19 7.05 -3.23 10.50
C PHE A 19 6.66 -3.02 11.96
N SER A 20 7.49 -3.53 12.88
CA SER A 20 7.33 -3.41 14.33
C SER A 20 8.70 -3.50 14.99
N ASP A 21 9.40 -2.37 15.06
CA ASP A 21 10.85 -2.32 15.26
C ASP A 21 11.28 -1.97 16.68
N PHE A 22 10.33 -1.64 17.57
CA PHE A 22 10.64 -1.26 18.96
C PHE A 22 11.32 -2.37 19.77
N GLU A 23 10.97 -3.64 19.54
CA GLU A 23 11.52 -4.77 20.31
C GLU A 23 12.93 -5.18 19.86
N HIS A 24 13.39 -4.72 18.69
CA HIS A 24 14.62 -5.17 18.06
C HIS A 24 15.59 -4.05 17.67
N ASP A 25 15.30 -2.81 18.08
CA ASP A 25 16.08 -1.63 17.72
C ASP A 25 16.24 -1.47 16.20
N GLY A 26 15.16 -1.81 15.47
CA GLY A 26 15.15 -1.86 14.00
C GLY A 26 15.37 -0.49 13.34
N GLU A 27 15.65 -0.50 12.05
CA GLU A 27 16.07 0.67 11.27
C GLU A 27 15.08 1.84 11.38
N MET A 28 13.78 1.56 11.48
CA MET A 28 12.76 2.59 11.63
C MET A 28 12.76 3.26 13.02
N TRP A 29 13.26 2.58 14.04
CA TRP A 29 13.32 3.08 15.41
C TRP A 29 14.67 3.76 15.74
N SER A 30 15.78 3.16 15.31
CA SER A 30 17.13 3.58 15.71
C SER A 30 17.90 4.34 14.63
N GLY A 31 17.52 4.18 13.35
CA GLY A 31 18.17 4.85 12.23
C GLY A 31 17.85 6.34 12.12
N GLU A 32 18.63 7.03 11.29
CA GLU A 32 18.46 8.44 10.95
C GLU A 32 18.57 8.63 9.43
N GLY A 33 18.07 9.76 8.92
CA GLY A 33 18.04 10.02 7.48
C GLY A 33 16.96 9.21 6.78
N ASP A 34 17.04 9.15 5.45
CA ASP A 34 16.02 8.54 4.59
C ASP A 34 15.93 7.03 4.81
N ARG A 35 14.75 6.57 5.21
CA ARG A 35 14.46 5.16 5.51
C ARG A 35 13.13 4.77 4.89
N GLU A 36 13.07 3.54 4.37
CA GLU A 36 11.91 3.05 3.64
C GLU A 36 11.66 1.56 3.90
N VAL A 37 10.38 1.20 4.00
CA VAL A 37 9.92 -0.20 3.94
C VAL A 37 8.97 -0.36 2.76
N ARG A 38 9.25 -1.37 1.93
CA ARG A 38 8.39 -1.78 0.81
C ARG A 38 7.81 -3.16 1.09
N VAL A 39 6.50 -3.31 0.89
CA VAL A 39 5.82 -4.61 0.96
C VAL A 39 5.01 -4.81 -0.31
N TRP A 40 5.21 -5.95 -0.99
CA TRP A 40 4.32 -6.34 -2.09
C TRP A 40 2.96 -6.77 -1.53
N VAL A 41 1.90 -6.18 -2.08
CA VAL A 41 0.52 -6.54 -1.79
C VAL A 41 -0.06 -7.16 -3.05
N GLU A 42 -0.38 -8.44 -2.98
CA GLU A 42 -1.08 -9.17 -4.03
C GLU A 42 -2.59 -8.98 -3.86
N PHE A 43 -3.28 -8.73 -4.97
CA PHE A 43 -4.74 -8.69 -5.00
C PHE A 43 -5.31 -10.11 -4.93
N SER A 44 -6.50 -10.24 -4.38
CA SER A 44 -7.24 -11.51 -4.30
C SER A 44 -7.54 -12.12 -5.67
N GLU A 45 -7.70 -11.27 -6.69
CA GLU A 45 -7.79 -11.64 -8.10
C GLU A 45 -7.18 -10.52 -8.97
N PRO A 46 -6.73 -10.83 -10.20
CA PRO A 46 -6.18 -9.82 -11.10
C PRO A 46 -7.27 -8.88 -11.65
N PHE A 47 -6.95 -7.59 -11.69
CA PHE A 47 -7.72 -6.60 -12.45
C PHE A 47 -7.39 -6.68 -13.95
N GLN A 48 -8.24 -6.11 -14.83
CA GLN A 48 -7.97 -6.06 -16.28
C GLN A 48 -6.83 -5.11 -16.65
N THR A 49 -6.62 -4.07 -15.85
CA THR A 49 -5.54 -3.07 -15.96
C THR A 49 -5.18 -2.61 -14.54
N PRO A 50 -4.01 -1.97 -14.30
CA PRO A 50 -3.64 -1.50 -12.97
C PRO A 50 -4.75 -0.63 -12.35
N PRO A 51 -5.26 -0.98 -11.16
CA PRO A 51 -6.40 -0.30 -10.56
C PRO A 51 -6.01 1.07 -9.97
N ALA A 52 -7.00 1.90 -9.63
CA ALA A 52 -6.75 3.05 -8.76
C ALA A 52 -6.67 2.57 -7.32
N ILE A 53 -5.61 2.99 -6.63
CA ILE A 53 -5.29 2.52 -5.29
C ILE A 53 -5.24 3.73 -4.36
N SER A 54 -5.96 3.63 -3.24
CA SER A 54 -5.86 4.55 -2.12
C SER A 54 -5.19 3.83 -0.96
N VAL A 55 -4.21 4.47 -0.34
CA VAL A 55 -3.50 3.96 0.85
C VAL A 55 -3.58 4.98 1.98
N SER A 56 -3.56 4.49 3.22
CA SER A 56 -3.63 5.33 4.41
C SER A 56 -2.96 4.67 5.59
N LEU A 57 -2.40 5.47 6.51
CA LEU A 57 -1.96 4.99 7.81
C LEU A 57 -3.19 4.73 8.69
N SER A 58 -3.36 3.49 9.14
CA SER A 58 -4.48 3.07 10.01
C SER A 58 -4.06 2.85 11.47
N MET A 59 -2.75 2.75 11.73
CA MET A 59 -2.14 2.86 13.05
C MET A 59 -0.67 3.26 12.89
N TRP A 60 -0.18 4.09 13.81
CA TRP A 60 1.22 4.43 13.93
C TRP A 60 1.56 4.64 15.41
N ASP A 61 2.75 4.21 15.80
CA ASP A 61 3.35 4.43 17.11
C ASP A 61 4.76 4.99 16.89
N MET A 62 5.06 6.13 17.49
CA MET A 62 6.28 6.89 17.24
C MET A 62 6.75 7.67 18.46
N ASP A 63 8.04 7.99 18.47
CA ASP A 63 8.62 8.80 19.53
C ASP A 63 8.03 10.23 19.52
N HIS A 64 7.75 10.76 20.70
CA HIS A 64 7.18 12.10 20.90
C HIS A 64 8.23 13.21 20.94
N SER A 65 9.53 12.85 21.00
CA SER A 65 10.64 13.79 21.16
C SER A 65 11.12 14.42 19.84
N THR A 66 10.71 13.88 18.71
CA THR A 66 11.11 14.34 17.36
C THR A 66 9.88 14.67 16.51
N ASN A 67 10.07 15.48 15.46
CA ASN A 67 8.96 15.80 14.58
C ASN A 67 8.47 14.56 13.82
N PRO A 68 7.15 14.36 13.68
CA PRO A 68 6.62 13.26 12.88
C PRO A 68 6.76 13.60 11.39
N ARG A 69 7.55 12.79 10.68
CA ARG A 69 7.78 12.93 9.23
C ARG A 69 7.57 11.57 8.57
N MET A 70 6.48 11.43 7.84
CA MET A 70 6.07 10.15 7.25
C MET A 70 5.42 10.38 5.89
N ASP A 71 5.68 9.48 4.96
CA ASP A 71 5.01 9.38 3.67
C ASP A 71 4.54 7.94 3.43
N ILE A 72 3.39 7.78 2.80
CA ILE A 72 2.87 6.48 2.39
C ILE A 72 2.33 6.55 0.97
N SER A 73 2.68 5.57 0.16
CA SER A 73 2.28 5.51 -1.24
C SER A 73 2.05 4.08 -1.71
N ALA A 74 1.24 3.97 -2.75
CA ALA A 74 1.18 2.79 -3.60
C ALA A 74 2.07 3.05 -4.82
N GLU A 75 3.08 2.21 -5.04
CA GLU A 75 4.02 2.31 -6.15
C GLU A 75 3.97 1.06 -7.03
N GLU A 76 4.41 1.20 -8.28
CA GLU A 76 4.61 0.07 -9.20
C GLU A 76 3.35 -0.82 -9.32
N ALA A 77 2.17 -0.20 -9.35
CA ALA A 77 0.91 -0.91 -9.45
C ALA A 77 0.80 -1.66 -10.79
N THR A 78 0.35 -2.92 -10.69
CA THR A 78 0.08 -3.83 -11.80
C THR A 78 -1.36 -4.33 -11.70
N GLU A 79 -1.77 -5.19 -12.62
CA GLU A 79 -3.03 -5.92 -12.56
C GLU A 79 -3.12 -6.86 -11.34
N ASN A 80 -1.99 -7.36 -10.84
CA ASN A 80 -1.92 -8.42 -9.83
C ASN A 80 -1.63 -7.89 -8.41
N GLY A 81 -1.16 -6.65 -8.30
CA GLY A 81 -0.75 -6.10 -7.02
C GLY A 81 0.04 -4.82 -7.15
N PHE A 82 0.57 -4.34 -6.03
CA PHE A 82 1.35 -3.11 -5.94
C PHE A 82 2.34 -3.16 -4.78
N HIS A 83 3.32 -2.25 -4.79
CA HIS A 83 4.17 -2.02 -3.63
C HIS A 83 3.54 -0.98 -2.70
N LEU A 84 3.26 -1.40 -1.46
CA LEU A 84 2.90 -0.50 -0.37
C LEU A 84 4.18 0.00 0.29
N VAL A 85 4.44 1.30 0.13
CA VAL A 85 5.71 1.90 0.51
C VAL A 85 5.50 2.92 1.63
N PHE A 86 6.22 2.74 2.73
CA PHE A 86 6.29 3.71 3.82
C PHE A 86 7.69 4.31 3.88
N ARG A 87 7.75 5.63 4.08
CA ARG A 87 8.99 6.38 4.23
C ARG A 87 8.99 7.26 5.46
N THR A 88 10.16 7.43 6.04
CA THR A 88 10.45 8.43 7.06
C THR A 88 11.86 8.99 6.81
N TRP A 89 12.19 10.12 7.44
CA TRP A 89 13.48 10.78 7.22
C TRP A 89 13.92 11.57 8.46
N ASP A 90 15.17 12.06 8.40
CA ASP A 90 15.78 12.84 9.48
C ASP A 90 15.83 12.02 10.80
N ASP A 91 15.66 12.68 11.93
CA ASP A 91 15.67 12.11 13.28
C ASP A 91 14.37 11.39 13.72
N THR A 92 13.36 11.27 12.84
CA THR A 92 12.06 10.66 13.21
C THR A 92 12.21 9.19 13.61
N ARG A 93 11.64 8.79 14.75
CA ARG A 93 11.66 7.38 15.22
C ARG A 93 10.27 6.76 15.20
N VAL A 94 10.12 5.65 14.48
CA VAL A 94 8.85 4.97 14.29
C VAL A 94 8.92 3.55 14.83
N ALA A 95 8.13 3.27 15.85
CA ALA A 95 8.09 1.97 16.51
C ALA A 95 7.29 0.96 15.69
N ARG A 96 6.14 1.37 15.16
CA ARG A 96 5.24 0.48 14.42
C ARG A 96 4.33 1.27 13.50
N VAL A 97 4.05 0.72 12.31
CA VAL A 97 3.04 1.24 11.38
C VAL A 97 2.17 0.11 10.83
N ARG A 98 0.87 0.39 10.75
CA ARG A 98 -0.09 -0.36 9.94
C ARG A 98 -0.75 0.56 8.93
N ALA A 99 -0.93 0.05 7.73
CA ALA A 99 -1.57 0.75 6.65
C ALA A 99 -2.76 -0.04 6.11
N ASP A 100 -3.81 0.68 5.75
CA ASP A 100 -4.97 0.14 5.06
C ASP A 100 -4.95 0.63 3.62
N TRP A 101 -5.42 -0.22 2.71
CA TRP A 101 -5.48 0.06 1.30
C TRP A 101 -6.81 -0.37 0.68
N THR A 102 -7.19 0.32 -0.39
CA THR A 102 -8.35 -0.03 -1.22
C THR A 102 -7.96 0.14 -2.68
N ALA A 103 -8.14 -0.92 -3.46
CA ALA A 103 -8.00 -0.92 -4.92
C ALA A 103 -9.40 -1.01 -5.54
N ILE A 104 -9.69 -0.14 -6.49
CA ILE A 104 -10.93 -0.13 -7.26
C ILE A 104 -10.52 -0.28 -8.71
N GLY A 105 -11.16 -1.12 -9.51
CA GLY A 105 -10.83 -1.29 -10.93
C GLY A 105 -11.77 -2.22 -11.67
N GLU A 106 -11.49 -2.44 -12.96
CA GLU A 106 -12.26 -3.39 -13.77
C GLU A 106 -11.71 -4.81 -13.58
N VAL A 107 -12.59 -5.79 -13.34
CA VAL A 107 -12.25 -7.22 -13.27
C VAL A 107 -12.82 -8.00 -14.46
N PRO A 108 -12.25 -9.15 -14.84
CA PRO A 108 -12.85 -10.03 -15.85
C PRO A 108 -14.28 -10.42 -15.45
N HIS A 109 -15.22 -10.44 -16.40
CA HIS A 109 -16.58 -10.94 -16.17
C HIS A 109 -16.76 -12.28 -16.88
N GLU A 110 -17.53 -13.22 -16.29
CA GLU A 110 -17.74 -14.55 -16.87
C GLU A 110 -18.38 -14.52 -18.28
N ASP A 111 -19.13 -13.47 -18.58
CA ASP A 111 -19.75 -13.25 -19.91
C ASP A 111 -18.78 -12.64 -20.95
N ASP A 112 -17.54 -12.31 -20.58
CA ASP A 112 -16.52 -11.81 -21.49
C ASP A 112 -15.92 -12.98 -22.30
N TRP A 113 -16.69 -13.48 -23.27
CA TRP A 113 -16.16 -14.41 -24.27
C TRP A 113 -15.08 -13.71 -25.10
N ASP A 114 -13.84 -14.16 -24.96
CA ASP A 114 -12.73 -13.68 -25.78
C ASP A 114 -12.88 -14.26 -27.20
N LEU A 115 -13.49 -13.47 -28.09
CA LEU A 115 -13.71 -13.82 -29.51
C LEU A 115 -12.49 -13.48 -30.37
N SER A 116 -11.27 -13.47 -29.82
CA SER A 116 -10.07 -13.17 -30.60
C SER A 116 -9.66 -14.38 -31.47
N GLU A 117 -9.71 -14.17 -32.79
CA GLU A 117 -9.16 -15.05 -33.85
C GLU A 117 -7.62 -15.01 -33.90
#